data_AF-A0A6C0ALE9-F1
#
_entry.id   AF-A0A6C0ALE9-F1
#
_cell.length_a   1.000
_cell.length_b   1.000
_cell.length_c   1.000
_cell.angle_alpha   90.00
_cell.angle_beta   90.00
_cell.angle_gamma   90.00
#
_symmetry.space_group_name_H-M   'P 1'
#
loop_
_entity.id
_entity.type
_entity.pdbx_description
1 polymer ?
#
loop_
_entity_poly.entity_id
_entity_poly.type
_entity_poly.pdbx_seq_one_letter_code
_entity_poly.pdbx_strand_id
1 'polypeptide(L)'
;MISIKVRKPTRKLAANTAYYRKNKKQRKTVHCCPHCNYETTGPKCILENHIHAKHTQECNKPFHCSFCEKGFSQKAHLQNHLMKIHDIPEHIAKPPVKPKNIFVYLINLTGKKAKSKSTLARLNIYRNKQKLFTKQLHMIKIDIDKQIKPHHIHYDAKKGYIRLTTLTKDEYMD
;
A
#
# COMPACT_ATOMS: atom_id res chain seq x y z
N MET A 1 41.71 6.18 -24.89
CA MET A 1 40.90 6.10 -23.66
C MET A 1 39.45 6.48 -23.97
N ILE A 2 38.56 5.51 -24.12
CA ILE A 2 37.15 5.75 -24.48
C ILE A 2 36.40 6.22 -23.22
N SER A 3 36.07 7.50 -23.17
CA SER A 3 35.28 8.09 -22.08
C SER A 3 33.81 7.76 -22.28
N ILE A 4 33.31 6.75 -21.57
CA ILE A 4 31.88 6.40 -21.55
C ILE A 4 31.13 7.48 -20.75
N LYS A 5 30.50 8.44 -21.44
CA LYS A 5 29.52 9.36 -20.84
C LYS A 5 28.28 8.56 -20.42
N VAL A 6 28.25 8.11 -19.16
CA VAL A 6 27.04 7.55 -18.55
C VAL A 6 25.97 8.65 -18.51
N ARG A 7 24.97 8.56 -19.39
CA ARG A 7 23.79 9.44 -19.35
C ARG A 7 23.06 9.23 -18.02
N LYS A 8 23.07 10.25 -17.14
CA LYS A 8 22.30 10.24 -15.91
C LYS A 8 20.80 10.31 -16.27
N PRO A 9 19.95 9.38 -15.80
CA PRO A 9 18.52 9.44 -16.08
C PRO A 9 17.91 10.67 -15.41
N THR A 10 17.36 11.59 -16.21
CA THR A 10 16.71 12.84 -15.79
C THR A 10 15.29 12.64 -15.26
N ARG A 11 15.06 11.57 -14.49
CA ARG A 11 13.75 11.35 -13.86
C ARG A 11 13.64 12.26 -12.64
N LYS A 12 12.77 13.29 -12.70
CA LYS A 12 12.42 14.12 -11.54
C LYS A 12 12.03 13.18 -10.40
N LEU A 13 12.75 13.30 -9.28
CA LEU A 13 12.55 12.46 -8.11
C LEU A 13 11.17 12.74 -7.50
N ALA A 14 10.47 11.69 -7.08
CA ALA A 14 9.23 11.84 -6.33
C ALA A 14 9.45 12.70 -5.07
N ALA A 15 8.52 13.60 -4.77
CA ALA A 15 8.64 14.60 -3.71
C ALA A 15 9.02 14.00 -2.34
N ASN A 16 8.41 12.87 -1.97
CA ASN A 16 8.71 12.18 -0.71
C ASN A 16 10.16 11.68 -0.65
N THR A 17 10.69 11.16 -1.76
CA THR A 17 12.07 10.71 -1.82
C THR A 17 13.04 11.88 -1.76
N ALA A 18 12.69 13.03 -2.36
CA ALA A 18 13.46 14.26 -2.23
C ALA A 18 13.48 14.76 -0.77
N TYR A 19 12.33 14.71 -0.09
CA TYR A 19 12.21 15.05 1.33
C TYR A 19 13.16 14.23 2.20
N TYR A 20 13.11 12.89 2.14
CA TYR A 20 13.98 12.05 2.98
C TYR A 20 15.47 12.22 2.64
N ARG A 21 15.81 12.45 1.36
CA ARG A 21 17.20 12.76 0.97
C ARG A 21 17.68 14.09 1.55
N LYS A 22 16.84 15.14 1.51
CA LYS A 22 17.14 16.43 2.13
C LYS A 22 17.24 16.31 3.64
N ASN A 23 16.29 15.60 4.27
CA ASN A 23 16.26 15.37 5.70
C ASN A 23 17.48 14.58 6.19
N LYS A 24 17.98 13.61 5.40
CA LYS A 24 19.23 12.90 5.73
C LYS A 24 20.44 13.84 5.85
N LYS A 25 20.50 14.88 5.02
CA LYS A 25 21.57 15.89 5.08
C LYS A 25 21.36 16.89 6.22
N GLN A 26 20.14 17.36 6.38
CA GLN A 26 19.82 18.45 7.32
C GLN A 26 19.50 17.97 8.73
N ARG A 27 19.24 16.66 8.91
CA ARG A 27 18.78 16.04 10.15
C ARG A 27 17.63 16.79 10.84
N LYS A 28 16.77 17.45 10.04
CA LYS A 28 15.69 18.30 10.55
C LYS A 28 14.63 17.49 11.32
N THR A 29 14.42 16.24 10.93
CA THR A 29 13.45 15.34 11.55
C THR A 29 14.16 14.02 11.84
N VAL A 30 14.23 13.66 13.12
CA VAL A 30 14.89 12.44 13.59
C VAL A 30 13.87 11.64 14.39
N HIS A 31 13.84 10.34 14.14
CA HIS A 31 13.03 9.39 14.90
C HIS A 31 13.95 8.56 15.79
N CYS A 32 13.76 8.66 17.11
CA CYS A 32 14.58 7.98 18.10
C CYS A 32 13.86 6.76 18.66
N CYS A 33 14.60 5.70 18.92
CA CYS A 33 14.09 4.52 19.60
C CYS A 33 13.89 4.82 21.10
N PRO A 34 12.76 4.43 21.69
CA PRO A 34 12.53 4.61 23.12
C PRO A 34 13.27 3.59 24.00
N HIS A 35 13.89 2.56 23.39
CA HIS A 35 14.50 1.43 24.12
C HIS A 35 16.01 1.31 23.94
N CYS A 36 16.62 2.10 23.05
CA CYS A 36 18.07 2.14 22.85
C CYS A 36 18.47 3.44 22.14
N ASN A 37 19.78 3.62 21.93
CA ASN A 37 20.35 4.81 21.29
C ASN A 37 20.18 4.84 19.75
N TYR A 38 19.37 3.96 19.18
CA TYR A 38 19.13 3.95 17.74
C TYR A 38 18.26 5.15 17.32
N GLU A 39 18.67 5.79 16.24
CA GLU A 39 17.94 6.89 15.63
C GLU A 39 17.97 6.81 14.09
N THR A 40 16.96 7.38 13.44
CA THR A 40 16.87 7.42 11.99
C THR A 40 16.26 8.72 11.48
N THR A 41 16.84 9.26 10.41
CA THR A 41 16.27 10.40 9.65
C THR A 41 15.34 9.93 8.53
N GLY A 42 15.11 8.62 8.44
CA GLY A 42 14.25 8.00 7.43
C GLY A 42 12.76 8.11 7.77
N PRO A 43 11.90 7.42 7.00
CA PRO A 43 10.49 7.29 7.35
C PRO A 43 10.30 6.61 8.71
N LYS A 44 9.22 6.94 9.42
CA LYS A 44 8.84 6.33 10.71
C LYS A 44 8.84 4.80 10.69
N CYS A 45 8.44 4.17 9.59
CA CYS A 45 8.42 2.71 9.48
C CYS A 45 9.80 2.04 9.66
N ILE A 46 10.90 2.77 9.41
CA ILE A 46 12.26 2.27 9.67
C ILE A 46 12.50 2.12 11.17
N LEU A 47 12.03 3.09 11.97
CA LEU A 47 12.10 3.00 13.43
C LEU A 47 11.21 1.87 13.95
N GLU A 48 9.99 1.72 13.44
CA GLU A 48 9.09 0.63 13.82
C GLU A 48 9.69 -0.75 13.52
N ASN A 49 10.29 -0.91 12.33
CA ASN A 49 10.99 -2.14 11.98
C ASN A 49 12.18 -2.43 12.90
N HIS A 50 12.93 -1.39 13.32
CA HIS A 50 14.00 -1.52 14.29
C HIS A 50 13.46 -2.02 15.64
N ILE A 51 12.39 -1.39 16.16
CA ILE A 51 11.75 -1.78 17.43
C ILE A 51 11.30 -3.24 17.35
N HIS A 52 10.58 -3.63 16.29
CA HIS A 52 10.15 -5.02 16.08
C HIS A 52 11.30 -6.02 15.99
N ALA A 53 12.47 -5.60 15.49
CA ALA A 53 13.61 -6.49 15.30
C ALA A 53 14.46 -6.65 16.56
N LYS A 54 14.56 -5.61 17.40
CA LYS A 54 15.51 -5.54 18.52
C LYS A 54 14.87 -5.51 19.90
N HIS A 55 13.61 -5.10 19.99
CA HIS A 55 12.92 -4.88 21.25
C HIS A 55 11.58 -5.61 21.35
N THR A 56 11.22 -6.40 20.34
CA THR A 56 10.00 -7.22 20.35
C THR A 56 10.36 -8.70 20.36
N GLN A 57 9.82 -9.41 21.34
CA GLN A 57 9.93 -10.86 21.45
C GLN A 57 9.31 -11.54 20.23
N GLU A 58 9.76 -12.76 19.92
CA GLU A 58 9.37 -13.47 18.72
C GLU A 58 7.85 -13.65 18.57
N CYS A 59 7.18 -14.08 19.64
CA CYS A 59 5.73 -14.25 19.67
C CYS A 59 4.95 -12.95 19.42
N ASN A 60 5.55 -11.78 19.69
CA ASN A 60 4.91 -10.47 19.56
C ASN A 60 5.28 -9.74 18.27
N LYS A 61 6.09 -10.35 17.39
CA LYS A 61 6.43 -9.75 16.11
C LYS A 61 5.20 -9.69 15.20
N PRO A 62 5.08 -8.71 14.30
CA PRO A 62 3.85 -8.49 13.53
C PRO A 62 3.59 -9.52 12.41
N PHE A 63 4.58 -10.35 12.04
CA PHE A 63 4.45 -11.29 10.93
C PHE A 63 4.87 -12.70 11.36
N HIS A 64 3.91 -13.62 11.46
CA HIS A 64 4.18 -15.01 11.86
C HIS A 64 4.05 -15.99 10.70
N CYS A 65 4.84 -17.06 10.77
CA CYS A 65 4.67 -18.21 9.91
C CYS A 65 3.47 -19.04 10.36
N SER A 66 2.57 -19.39 9.45
CA SER A 66 1.42 -20.25 9.74
C SER A 66 1.77 -21.73 9.90
N PHE A 67 3.01 -22.13 9.58
CA PHE A 67 3.45 -23.54 9.59
C PHE A 67 4.35 -23.88 10.79
N CYS A 68 5.11 -22.92 11.30
CA CYS A 68 6.02 -23.14 12.44
C CYS A 68 5.98 -22.02 13.49
N GLU A 69 4.98 -21.12 13.41
CA GLU A 69 4.72 -20.02 14.36
C GLU A 69 5.87 -19.01 14.57
N LYS A 70 6.98 -19.18 13.84
CA LYS A 70 8.14 -18.29 13.87
C LYS A 70 7.76 -16.85 13.52
N GLY A 71 8.19 -15.90 14.36
CA GLY A 71 7.87 -14.48 14.24
C GLY A 71 8.96 -13.65 13.55
N PHE A 72 8.54 -12.72 12.69
CA PHE A 72 9.40 -11.85 11.88
C PHE A 72 9.05 -10.37 12.03
N SER A 73 10.08 -9.51 12.10
CA SER A 73 9.90 -8.06 12.18
C SER A 73 9.47 -7.41 10.87
N GLN A 74 9.70 -8.09 9.75
CA GLN A 74 9.35 -7.60 8.41
C GLN A 74 8.75 -8.71 7.54
N LYS A 75 7.78 -8.32 6.71
CA LYS A 75 7.10 -9.22 5.78
C LYS A 75 8.02 -9.91 4.79
N ALA A 76 9.02 -9.19 4.26
CA ALA A 76 9.97 -9.76 3.30
C ALA A 76 10.79 -10.92 3.91
N HIS A 77 11.06 -10.87 5.21
CA HIS A 77 11.75 -11.94 5.92
C HIS A 77 10.85 -13.16 6.11
N LEU A 78 9.58 -12.96 6.47
CA LEU A 78 8.59 -14.05 6.49
C LEU A 78 8.48 -14.71 5.12
N GLN A 79 8.39 -13.94 4.03
CA GLN A 79 8.29 -14.48 2.68
C GLN A 79 9.48 -15.34 2.30
N ASN A 80 10.69 -14.86 2.56
CA ASN A 80 11.91 -15.62 2.34
C ASN A 80 11.95 -16.91 3.18
N HIS A 81 11.49 -16.83 4.43
CA HIS A 81 11.35 -18.02 5.28
C HIS A 81 10.36 -19.03 4.71
N LEU A 82 9.18 -18.61 4.27
CA LEU A 82 8.19 -19.49 3.63
C LEU A 82 8.78 -20.18 2.39
N MET A 83 9.55 -19.45 1.57
CA MET A 83 10.19 -20.01 0.38
C MET A 83 11.31 -21.00 0.70
N LYS A 84 12.13 -20.73 1.73
CA LYS A 84 13.34 -21.52 2.01
C LYS A 84 13.13 -22.68 2.97
N ILE A 85 12.15 -22.58 3.86
CA ILE A 85 11.92 -23.53 4.95
C ILE A 85 10.66 -24.37 4.71
N HIS A 86 9.69 -23.83 3.96
CA HIS A 86 8.42 -24.50 3.68
C HIS A 86 8.16 -24.68 2.17
N ASP A 87 9.16 -24.39 1.32
CA ASP A 87 9.10 -24.51 -0.14
C ASP A 87 7.88 -23.83 -0.79
N ILE A 88 7.35 -22.77 -0.15
CA ILE A 88 6.17 -22.07 -0.64
C ILE A 88 6.59 -21.15 -1.79
N PRO A 89 6.02 -21.31 -2.99
CA PRO A 89 6.34 -20.46 -4.11
C PRO A 89 6.06 -18.98 -3.82
N GLU A 90 6.89 -18.10 -4.38
CA GLU A 90 6.85 -16.66 -4.15
C GLU A 90 5.46 -16.04 -4.43
N HIS A 91 4.73 -16.56 -5.42
CA HIS A 91 3.40 -16.08 -5.80
C HIS A 91 2.30 -16.41 -4.78
N ILE A 92 2.52 -17.43 -3.93
CA ILE A 92 1.63 -17.80 -2.82
C ILE A 92 2.06 -17.08 -1.53
N ALA A 93 3.38 -16.95 -1.29
CA ALA A 93 3.92 -16.23 -0.13
C ALA A 93 3.70 -14.70 -0.21
N LYS A 94 3.50 -14.16 -1.42
CA LYS A 94 3.08 -12.77 -1.62
C LYS A 94 1.56 -12.66 -1.52
N PRO A 95 1.02 -11.66 -0.80
CA PRO A 95 -0.39 -11.34 -0.93
C PRO A 95 -0.69 -11.03 -2.39
N PRO A 96 -1.89 -11.34 -2.88
CA PRO A 96 -2.29 -11.03 -4.24
C PRO A 96 -2.02 -9.55 -4.52
N VAL A 97 -1.14 -9.30 -5.48
CA VAL A 97 -0.86 -7.95 -5.96
C VAL A 97 -2.15 -7.48 -6.62
N LYS A 98 -2.66 -6.31 -6.20
CA LYS A 98 -3.86 -5.73 -6.84
C LYS A 98 -3.62 -5.68 -8.35
N PRO A 99 -4.59 -6.09 -9.18
CA PRO A 99 -4.44 -6.06 -10.63
C PRO A 99 -4.07 -4.65 -11.06
N LYS A 100 -2.99 -4.52 -11.84
CA LYS A 100 -2.48 -3.22 -12.29
C LYS A 100 -3.30 -2.64 -13.45
N ASN A 101 -4.01 -3.50 -14.19
CA ASN A 101 -4.74 -3.17 -15.41
C ASN A 101 -6.26 -3.25 -15.22
N ILE A 102 -6.78 -2.65 -14.14
CA ILE A 102 -8.23 -2.63 -13.90
C ILE A 102 -8.90 -1.73 -14.93
N PHE A 103 -9.84 -2.27 -15.70
CA PHE A 103 -10.64 -1.53 -16.67
C PHE A 103 -11.92 -0.98 -16.05
N VAL A 104 -12.63 -1.83 -15.27
CA VAL A 104 -13.91 -1.49 -14.64
C VAL A 104 -13.98 -1.97 -13.19
N TYR A 105 -14.62 -1.16 -12.35
CA TYR A 105 -14.99 -1.47 -10.98
C TYR A 105 -16.50 -1.71 -10.93
N LEU A 106 -16.91 -2.91 -10.51
CA LEU A 106 -18.30 -3.27 -10.21
C LEU A 106 -18.49 -3.21 -8.70
N ILE A 107 -19.42 -2.37 -8.26
CA ILE A 107 -19.57 -1.96 -6.86
C ILE A 107 -20.96 -2.36 -6.36
N ASN A 108 -20.98 -3.16 -5.29
CA ASN A 108 -22.19 -3.53 -4.58
C ASN A 108 -22.15 -2.99 -3.14
N LEU A 109 -23.17 -2.26 -2.69
CA LEU A 109 -23.19 -1.73 -1.33
C LEU A 109 -23.51 -2.84 -0.31
N THR A 110 -22.85 -2.82 0.84
CA THR A 110 -23.06 -3.82 1.91
C THR A 110 -24.10 -3.40 2.96
N GLY A 111 -24.60 -2.15 2.88
CA GLY A 111 -25.48 -1.57 3.90
C GLY A 111 -24.76 -1.02 5.14
N LYS A 112 -23.42 -1.16 5.22
CA LYS A 112 -22.64 -0.64 6.34
C LYS A 112 -22.69 0.89 6.43
N LYS A 113 -23.01 1.42 7.61
CA LYS A 113 -23.09 2.86 7.89
C LYS A 113 -21.71 3.53 7.76
N ALA A 114 -21.66 4.68 7.09
CA ALA A 114 -20.44 5.45 6.89
C ALA A 114 -19.89 6.01 8.21
N LYS A 115 -18.55 5.97 8.38
CA LYS A 115 -17.87 6.56 9.55
C LYS A 115 -17.46 8.03 9.38
N SER A 116 -17.55 8.58 8.18
CA SER A 116 -17.18 9.97 7.89
C SER A 116 -18.05 10.56 6.79
N LYS A 117 -18.13 11.91 6.77
CA LYS A 117 -18.80 12.66 5.69
C LYS A 117 -18.23 12.31 4.30
N SER A 118 -16.92 12.11 4.21
CA SER A 118 -16.25 11.74 2.95
C SER A 118 -16.63 10.33 2.48
N THR A 119 -16.71 9.36 3.39
CA THR A 119 -17.20 8.02 3.05
C THR A 119 -18.66 8.10 2.62
N LEU A 120 -19.51 8.84 3.35
CA LEU A 120 -20.92 8.99 3.00
C LEU A 120 -21.11 9.58 1.59
N ALA A 121 -20.36 10.62 1.24
CA ALA A 121 -20.37 11.20 -0.10
C ALA A 121 -20.02 10.17 -1.20
N ARG A 122 -18.98 9.35 -0.95
CA ARG A 122 -18.62 8.26 -1.88
C ARG A 122 -19.69 7.18 -1.98
N LEU A 123 -20.31 6.79 -0.86
CA LEU A 123 -21.41 5.81 -0.89
C LEU A 123 -22.63 6.33 -1.66
N ASN A 124 -22.95 7.63 -1.56
CA ASN A 124 -24.01 8.25 -2.35
C ASN A 124 -23.73 8.14 -3.86
N ILE A 125 -22.47 8.34 -4.28
CA ILE A 125 -22.06 8.15 -5.68
C ILE A 125 -22.28 6.69 -6.10
N TYR A 126 -21.87 5.73 -5.27
CA TYR A 126 -22.00 4.31 -5.57
C TYR A 126 -23.46 3.83 -5.66
N ARG A 127 -24.38 4.47 -4.91
CA ARG A 127 -25.83 4.19 -5.04
C ARG A 127 -26.35 4.50 -6.42
N ASN A 128 -25.91 5.62 -7.02
CA ASN A 128 -26.35 6.04 -8.34
C ASN A 128 -25.55 5.37 -9.46
N LYS A 129 -24.28 5.03 -9.21
CA LYS A 129 -23.35 4.50 -10.22
C LYS A 129 -22.54 3.32 -9.68
N GLN A 130 -23.09 2.13 -9.83
CA GLN A 130 -22.47 0.86 -9.40
C GLN A 130 -21.35 0.38 -10.33
N LYS A 131 -21.22 0.97 -11.52
CA LYS A 131 -20.22 0.62 -12.53
C LYS A 131 -19.33 1.82 -12.85
N LEU A 132 -18.06 1.72 -12.50
CA LEU A 132 -17.08 2.80 -12.69
C LEU A 132 -15.93 2.35 -13.59
N PHE A 133 -15.74 3.04 -14.71
CA PHE A 133 -14.59 2.79 -15.58
C PHE A 133 -13.37 3.56 -15.09
N THR A 134 -12.20 2.92 -15.08
CA THR A 134 -10.95 3.53 -14.61
C THR A 134 -10.64 4.83 -15.36
N LYS A 135 -10.88 4.87 -16.67
CA LYS A 135 -10.66 6.06 -17.50
C LYS A 135 -11.60 7.22 -17.16
N GLN A 136 -12.78 6.96 -16.61
CA GLN A 136 -13.80 7.99 -16.33
C GLN A 136 -13.82 8.46 -14.87
N LEU A 137 -12.99 7.89 -13.98
CA LEU A 137 -13.00 8.25 -12.56
C LEU A 137 -12.73 9.74 -12.31
N HIS A 138 -11.85 10.36 -13.10
CA HIS A 138 -11.53 11.78 -12.98
C HIS A 138 -12.73 12.71 -13.22
N MET A 139 -13.76 12.25 -13.95
CA MET A 139 -14.97 13.03 -14.21
C MET A 139 -15.96 13.00 -13.04
N ILE A 140 -15.80 12.06 -12.10
CA ILE A 140 -16.72 11.85 -11.00
C ILE A 140 -16.22 12.64 -9.78
N LYS A 141 -16.94 13.72 -9.47
CA LYS A 141 -16.64 14.58 -8.31
C LYS A 141 -17.28 14.02 -7.03
N ILE A 142 -16.49 13.96 -5.97
CA ILE A 142 -16.92 13.75 -4.58
C ILE A 142 -17.32 15.08 -3.93
N ASP A 143 -16.59 16.15 -4.28
CA ASP A 143 -16.75 17.51 -3.78
C ASP A 143 -16.28 18.49 -4.89
N ILE A 144 -16.47 19.80 -4.72
CA ILE A 144 -16.14 20.85 -5.70
C ILE A 144 -14.74 20.64 -6.31
N ASP A 145 -13.76 20.34 -5.45
CA ASP A 145 -12.34 20.17 -5.80
C ASP A 145 -11.82 18.73 -5.73
N LYS A 146 -12.65 17.76 -5.36
CA LYS A 146 -12.20 16.38 -5.12
C LYS A 146 -12.85 15.41 -6.07
N GLN A 147 -12.02 14.71 -6.83
CA GLN A 147 -12.44 13.62 -7.71
C GLN A 147 -12.29 12.26 -7.03
N ILE A 148 -13.10 11.30 -7.45
CA ILE A 148 -12.91 9.92 -7.03
C ILE A 148 -11.63 9.36 -7.67
N LYS A 149 -10.90 8.57 -6.89
CA LYS A 149 -9.63 7.96 -7.29
C LYS A 149 -9.70 6.46 -6.96
N PRO A 150 -8.95 5.59 -7.65
CA PRO A 150 -8.95 4.15 -7.38
C PRO A 150 -8.73 3.79 -5.91
N HIS A 151 -7.84 4.49 -5.22
CA HIS A 151 -7.55 4.21 -3.82
C HIS A 151 -8.74 4.49 -2.88
N HIS A 152 -9.66 5.38 -3.25
CA HIS A 152 -10.91 5.57 -2.50
C HIS A 152 -11.79 4.32 -2.57
N ILE A 153 -11.98 3.78 -3.78
CA ILE A 153 -12.80 2.58 -4.03
C ILE A 153 -12.20 1.38 -3.27
N HIS A 154 -10.88 1.16 -3.41
CA HIS A 154 -10.21 0.08 -2.69
C HIS A 154 -10.23 0.25 -1.16
N TYR A 155 -10.18 1.49 -0.66
CA TYR A 155 -10.31 1.76 0.76
C TYR A 155 -11.70 1.35 1.26
N ASP A 156 -12.76 1.75 0.54
CA ASP A 156 -14.13 1.46 0.95
C ASP A 156 -14.42 -0.04 0.88
N ALA A 157 -13.86 -0.75 -0.11
CA ALA A 157 -13.90 -2.21 -0.19
C ALA A 157 -13.17 -2.86 1.00
N LYS A 158 -11.94 -2.44 1.29
CA LYS A 158 -11.15 -2.96 2.43
C LYS A 158 -11.84 -2.71 3.78
N LYS A 159 -12.59 -1.61 3.92
CA LYS A 159 -13.37 -1.30 5.13
C LYS A 159 -14.74 -1.97 5.15
N GLY A 160 -15.13 -2.68 4.09
CA GLY A 160 -16.37 -3.44 4.00
C GLY A 160 -17.61 -2.59 3.79
N TYR A 161 -17.49 -1.36 3.28
CA TYR A 161 -18.65 -0.56 2.87
C TYR A 161 -19.22 -1.00 1.53
N ILE A 162 -18.37 -1.57 0.68
CA ILE A 162 -18.73 -2.11 -0.62
C ILE A 162 -18.11 -3.50 -0.81
N ARG A 163 -18.79 -4.36 -1.56
CA ARG A 163 -18.19 -5.50 -2.26
C ARG A 163 -17.72 -5.02 -3.61
N LEU A 164 -16.48 -5.34 -3.95
CA LEU A 164 -15.80 -4.82 -5.13
C LEU A 164 -15.34 -5.97 -6.01
N THR A 165 -15.78 -5.97 -7.26
CA THR A 165 -15.24 -6.81 -8.33
C THR A 165 -14.52 -5.92 -9.33
N THR A 166 -13.33 -6.34 -9.76
CA THR A 166 -12.52 -5.60 -10.74
C THR A 166 -12.29 -6.48 -11.95
N LEU A 167 -12.56 -5.97 -13.15
CA LEU A 167 -12.31 -6.67 -14.41
C LEU A 167 -11.27 -5.91 -15.23
N THR A 168 -10.45 -6.66 -15.95
CA THR A 168 -9.61 -6.19 -17.04
C THR A 168 -10.47 -5.87 -18.27
N LYS A 169 -9.84 -5.40 -19.36
CA LYS A 169 -10.58 -5.05 -20.58
C LYS A 169 -11.15 -6.31 -21.24
N ASP A 170 -10.36 -7.39 -21.27
CA ASP A 170 -10.70 -8.63 -21.95
C ASP A 170 -11.87 -9.32 -21.22
N GLU A 171 -11.76 -9.50 -19.90
CA GLU A 171 -12.83 -10.05 -19.03
C GLU A 171 -14.16 -9.27 -19.03
N TYR A 172 -14.18 -8.04 -19.58
CA TYR A 172 -15.38 -7.22 -19.65
C TYR A 172 -16.04 -7.22 -21.03
N MET A 173 -15.28 -7.55 -22.08
CA MET A 173 -15.77 -7.61 -23.46
C MET A 173 -16.20 -9.03 -23.87
N ASP A 174 -15.73 -10.04 -23.13
CA ASP A 174 -16.23 -11.42 -23.17
C ASP A 174 -17.57 -11.55 -22.42
#